data_AF-A0A9P7TAE8-F1
#
_entry.id   AF-A0A9P7TAE8-F1
#
_cell.length_a   1.000
_cell.length_b   1.000
_cell.length_c   1.000
_cell.angle_alpha   90.00
_cell.angle_beta   90.00
_cell.angle_gamma   90.00
#
_symmetry.space_group_name_H-M   'P 1'
#
loop_
_entity.id
_entity.type
_entity.pdbx_description
1 polymer ?
#
loop_
_entity_poly.entity_id
_entity_poly.type
_entity_poly.pdbx_seq_one_letter_code
_entity_poly.pdbx_strand_id
1 'polypeptide(L)'
;MSRGPPPSKLCFLSQVPAQKAGVKVRFLGCVTSYDTRTATVQLGHLYPRGTNVLVAVDLRLVLETMKPGIMTVGEWVNVVGYVVDGRRVQALMIWSTGPLDVAEYERAAEEAMAGLCKDDCMFQGHN
;
A
#
# COMPACT_ATOMS: atom_id res chain seq x y z
N MET A 1 -0.24 5.00 -29.46
CA MET A 1 0.39 4.39 -28.26
C MET A 1 -0.59 4.49 -27.11
N SER A 2 -1.31 3.42 -26.79
CA SER A 2 -2.21 3.37 -25.63
C SER A 2 -1.37 3.43 -24.36
N ARG A 3 -1.14 4.64 -23.82
CA ARG A 3 -0.61 4.80 -22.47
C ARG A 3 -1.71 4.41 -21.50
N GLY A 4 -1.82 3.11 -21.25
CA GLY A 4 -2.65 2.58 -20.18
C GLY A 4 -2.28 3.24 -18.84
N PRO A 5 -3.17 3.19 -17.84
CA PRO A 5 -2.90 3.78 -16.55
C PRO A 5 -1.57 3.24 -15.99
N PRO A 6 -0.75 4.09 -15.36
CA PRO A 6 0.59 3.71 -14.91
C PRO A 6 0.52 2.50 -13.95
N PRO A 7 1.51 1.59 -14.01
CA PRO A 7 1.58 0.46 -13.11
C PRO A 7 1.72 0.95 -11.66
N SER A 8 1.12 0.22 -10.72
CA SER A 8 1.30 0.50 -9.29
C SER A 8 2.67 0.03 -8.84
N LYS A 9 3.38 0.86 -8.07
CA LYS A 9 4.61 0.45 -7.39
C LYS A 9 4.27 -0.31 -6.12
N LEU A 10 4.74 -1.55 -6.00
CA LEU A 10 4.71 -2.26 -4.72
C LEU A 10 5.67 -1.54 -3.76
N CYS A 11 5.24 -1.26 -2.54
CA CYS A 11 6.08 -0.63 -1.53
C CYS A 11 5.61 -0.99 -0.12
N PHE A 12 6.52 -0.90 0.85
CA PHE A 12 6.15 -1.00 2.26
C PHE A 12 5.34 0.22 2.70
N LEU A 13 4.52 0.04 3.74
CA LEU A 13 3.77 1.14 4.34
C LEU A 13 4.69 2.25 4.85
N SER A 14 5.87 1.90 5.36
CA SER A 14 6.92 2.83 5.79
C SER A 14 7.54 3.66 4.65
N GLN A 15 7.42 3.21 3.40
CA GLN A 15 7.94 3.91 2.22
C GLN A 15 6.92 4.85 1.60
N VAL A 16 5.63 4.75 1.94
CA VAL A 16 4.56 5.62 1.42
C VAL A 16 4.89 7.10 1.67
N PRO A 17 5.40 7.52 2.85
CA PRO A 17 5.75 8.91 3.07
C PRO A 17 6.89 9.49 2.27
N ALA A 18 7.77 8.62 1.74
CA ALA A 18 8.84 9.03 0.85
C ALA A 18 8.38 9.12 -0.61
N GLN A 19 7.17 8.65 -0.95
CA GLN A 19 6.66 8.70 -2.32
C GLN A 19 6.19 10.11 -2.68
N LYS A 20 6.33 10.46 -3.96
CA LYS A 20 5.82 11.73 -4.50
C LYS A 20 4.30 11.65 -4.66
N ALA A 21 3.63 12.79 -4.48
CA ALA A 21 2.22 12.92 -4.81
C ALA A 21 1.94 12.54 -6.28
N GLY A 22 0.82 11.86 -6.53
CA GLY A 22 0.43 11.35 -7.85
C GLY A 22 1.03 10.00 -8.23
N VAL A 23 1.91 9.41 -7.41
CA VAL A 23 2.42 8.05 -7.66
C VAL A 23 1.36 7.01 -7.29
N LYS A 24 1.14 6.04 -8.18
CA LYS A 24 0.28 4.88 -7.91
C LYS A 24 1.06 3.86 -7.09
N VAL A 25 0.57 3.53 -5.92
CA VAL A 25 1.21 2.61 -4.97
C VAL A 25 0.31 1.41 -4.69
N ARG A 26 0.95 0.28 -4.38
CA ARG A 26 0.34 -0.90 -3.80
C ARG A 26 1.10 -1.25 -2.52
N PHE A 27 0.38 -1.33 -1.41
CA PHE A 27 0.98 -1.67 -0.13
C PHE A 27 -0.01 -2.47 0.71
N LEU A 28 0.52 -3.14 1.72
CA LEU A 28 -0.23 -3.83 2.74
C LEU A 28 -0.20 -3.02 4.03
N GLY A 29 -1.31 -3.01 4.76
CA GLY A 29 -1.36 -2.44 6.11
C GLY A 29 -2.41 -3.11 6.98
N CYS A 30 -2.18 -3.04 8.28
CA CYS A 30 -3.13 -3.48 9.29
C CYS A 30 -4.06 -2.33 9.67
N VAL A 31 -5.36 -2.59 9.71
CA VAL A 31 -6.36 -1.60 10.12
C VAL A 31 -6.20 -1.28 11.60
N THR A 32 -5.92 -0.02 11.92
CA THR A 32 -5.80 0.46 13.30
C THR A 32 -7.03 1.22 13.76
N SER A 33 -7.66 1.99 12.87
CA SER A 33 -8.91 2.70 13.13
C SER A 33 -9.59 3.09 11.83
N TYR A 34 -10.90 3.32 11.88
CA TYR A 34 -11.70 3.76 10.74
C TYR A 34 -12.65 4.89 11.19
N ASP A 35 -12.60 6.02 10.50
CA ASP A 35 -13.54 7.14 10.67
C ASP A 35 -14.60 7.10 9.55
N THR A 36 -15.84 6.79 9.94
CA THR A 36 -16.98 6.70 9.03
C THR A 36 -17.41 8.06 8.48
N ARG A 37 -17.19 9.15 9.20
CA ARG A 37 -17.59 10.50 8.79
C ARG A 37 -16.73 10.99 7.62
N THR A 38 -15.44 10.68 7.67
CA THR A 38 -14.47 11.09 6.65
C THR A 38 -14.15 9.97 5.66
N ALA A 39 -14.73 8.78 5.85
CA ALA A 39 -14.43 7.56 5.08
C ALA A 39 -12.93 7.31 4.98
N THR A 40 -12.21 7.51 6.09
CA THR A 40 -10.75 7.40 6.15
C THR A 40 -10.37 6.28 7.11
N VAL A 41 -9.55 5.34 6.63
CA VAL A 41 -8.97 4.27 7.46
C VAL A 41 -7.51 4.57 7.75
N GLN A 42 -7.08 4.35 8.99
CA GLN A 42 -5.69 4.40 9.38
C GLN A 42 -5.09 3.00 9.24
N LEU A 43 -4.06 2.89 8.42
CA LEU A 43 -3.31 1.66 8.23
C LEU A 43 -1.94 1.80 8.88
N GLY A 44 -1.58 0.81 9.68
CA GLY A 44 -0.28 0.72 10.34
C GLY A 44 0.43 -0.58 9.97
N HIS A 45 1.75 -0.54 10.01
CA HIS A 45 2.59 -1.73 9.95
C HIS A 45 3.88 -1.41 10.69
N LEU A 46 4.26 -2.28 11.64
CA LEU A 46 5.46 -2.11 12.47
C LEU A 46 6.75 -2.58 11.77
N TYR A 47 6.75 -2.60 10.44
CA TYR A 47 7.84 -3.14 9.62
C TYR A 47 8.39 -2.11 8.62
N PRO A 48 9.73 -1.97 8.51
CA PRO A 48 10.79 -2.65 9.29
C PRO A 48 10.73 -2.35 10.79
N ARG A 49 11.21 -3.28 11.63
CA ARG A 49 11.13 -3.17 13.10
C ARG A 49 11.66 -1.82 13.58
N GLY A 50 10.84 -1.09 14.35
CA GLY A 50 11.15 0.26 14.84
C GLY A 50 10.51 1.40 14.02
N THR A 51 9.88 1.08 12.89
CA THR A 51 9.03 2.04 12.18
C THR A 51 7.61 2.01 12.74
N ASN A 52 7.10 3.16 13.18
CA ASN A 52 5.70 3.33 13.55
C ASN A 52 5.05 4.28 12.55
N VAL A 53 4.88 3.79 11.32
CA VAL A 53 4.28 4.57 10.25
C VAL A 53 2.78 4.27 10.21
N LEU A 54 2.01 5.35 10.21
CA LEU A 54 0.57 5.33 9.98
C LEU A 54 0.27 6.08 8.69
N VAL A 55 -0.52 5.46 7.84
CA VAL A 55 -0.97 6.02 6.57
C VAL A 55 -2.48 6.15 6.60
N ALA A 56 -2.98 7.34 6.32
CA ALA A 56 -4.40 7.62 6.16
C ALA A 56 -4.83 7.24 4.74
N VAL A 57 -5.80 6.36 4.61
CA VAL A 57 -6.35 5.95 3.32
C VAL A 57 -7.78 6.44 3.18
N ASP A 58 -8.01 7.28 2.18
CA ASP A 58 -9.31 7.79 1.81
C ASP A 58 -10.04 6.77 0.93
N LEU A 59 -11.20 6.32 1.39
CA LEU A 59 -11.96 5.22 0.81
C LEU A 59 -13.16 5.68 -0.01
N ARG A 60 -13.41 6.99 -0.15
CA ARG A 60 -14.64 7.53 -0.76
C ARG A 60 -14.95 6.98 -2.15
N LEU A 61 -13.91 6.65 -2.93
CA LEU A 61 -14.06 6.10 -4.28
C LEU A 61 -14.39 4.60 -4.31
N VAL A 62 -14.18 3.87 -3.21
CA VAL A 62 -14.29 2.41 -3.15
C VAL A 62 -15.39 1.92 -2.21
N LEU A 63 -15.98 2.80 -1.39
CA LEU A 63 -16.98 2.46 -0.36
C LEU A 63 -18.07 1.50 -0.86
N GLU A 64 -18.63 1.76 -2.03
CA GLU A 64 -19.72 0.97 -2.62
C GLU A 64 -19.32 -0.45 -3.02
N THR A 65 -18.02 -0.69 -3.20
CA THR A 65 -17.46 -1.98 -3.66
C THR A 65 -16.81 -2.79 -2.55
N MET A 66 -16.73 -2.23 -1.34
CA MET A 66 -16.09 -2.88 -0.20
C MET A 66 -16.98 -3.97 0.40
N LYS A 67 -16.35 -5.10 0.75
CA LYS A 67 -17.02 -6.16 1.52
C LYS A 67 -17.22 -5.72 2.98
N PRO A 68 -18.31 -6.13 3.63
CA PRO A 68 -18.47 -5.95 5.08
C PRO A 68 -17.30 -6.56 5.86
N GLY A 69 -16.89 -5.93 6.96
CA GLY A 69 -15.88 -6.46 7.88
C GLY A 69 -14.42 -6.17 7.52
N ILE A 70 -14.12 -5.66 6.32
CA ILE A 70 -12.75 -5.29 5.91
C ILE A 70 -12.13 -4.16 6.75
N MET A 71 -12.96 -3.36 7.44
CA MET A 71 -12.54 -2.25 8.30
C MET A 71 -12.41 -2.65 9.78
N THR A 72 -12.36 -3.94 10.07
CA THR A 72 -12.20 -4.43 11.45
C THR A 72 -10.76 -4.16 11.91
N VAL A 73 -10.60 -3.59 13.10
CA VAL A 73 -9.27 -3.37 13.68
C VAL A 73 -8.53 -4.71 13.80
N GLY A 74 -7.28 -4.75 13.34
CA GLY A 74 -6.46 -5.96 13.27
C GLY A 74 -6.51 -6.69 11.92
N GLU A 75 -7.42 -6.31 11.02
CA GLU A 75 -7.51 -6.90 9.69
C GLU A 75 -6.35 -6.41 8.79
N TRP A 76 -5.75 -7.33 8.04
CA TRP A 76 -4.71 -7.02 7.08
C TRP A 76 -5.31 -6.79 5.69
N VAL A 77 -5.12 -5.58 5.16
CA VAL A 77 -5.71 -5.16 3.89
C VAL A 77 -4.64 -4.76 2.88
N ASN A 78 -4.85 -5.19 1.65
CA ASN A 78 -4.11 -4.70 0.50
C ASN A 78 -4.80 -3.46 -0.05
N VAL A 79 -4.03 -2.42 -0.34
CA VAL A 79 -4.53 -1.17 -0.92
C VAL A 79 -3.78 -0.86 -2.21
N VAL A 80 -4.53 -0.48 -3.24
CA VAL A 80 -3.99 0.18 -4.44
C VAL A 80 -4.59 1.58 -4.49
N GLY A 81 -3.72 2.60 -4.59
CA GLY A 81 -4.16 3.98 -4.55
C GLY A 81 -3.13 4.97 -5.06
N TYR A 82 -3.51 6.23 -5.12
CA TYR A 82 -2.62 7.34 -5.44
C TYR A 82 -2.20 8.07 -4.18
N VAL A 83 -0.90 8.36 -4.05
CA VAL A 83 -0.39 9.22 -2.98
C VAL A 83 -0.91 10.63 -3.19
N VAL A 84 -1.65 11.16 -2.23
CA VAL A 84 -2.16 12.54 -2.24
C VAL A 84 -1.12 13.46 -1.62
N ASP A 85 -0.62 13.07 -0.46
CA ASP A 85 0.49 13.69 0.26
C ASP A 85 1.27 12.61 1.01
N GLY A 86 2.38 12.97 1.64
CA GLY A 86 3.28 12.02 2.31
C GLY A 86 2.65 11.15 3.41
N ARG A 87 1.38 11.31 3.79
CA ARG A 87 0.73 10.35 4.72
C ARG A 87 -0.68 9.99 4.30
N ARG A 88 -1.13 10.46 3.14
CA ARG A 88 -2.49 10.24 2.65
C ARG A 88 -2.49 9.58 1.29
N VAL A 89 -3.28 8.53 1.16
CA VAL A 89 -3.49 7.80 -0.08
C VAL A 89 -4.98 7.81 -0.44
N GLN A 90 -5.32 8.12 -1.68
CA GLN A 90 -6.66 7.90 -2.21
C GLN A 90 -6.77 6.48 -2.76
N ALA A 91 -7.59 5.64 -2.15
CA ALA A 91 -7.78 4.26 -2.60
C ALA A 91 -8.56 4.20 -3.92
N LEU A 92 -8.12 3.31 -4.79
CA LEU A 92 -8.84 2.85 -5.99
C LEU A 92 -9.32 1.41 -5.82
N MET A 93 -8.64 0.62 -4.98
CA MET A 93 -9.01 -0.76 -4.68
C MET A 93 -8.51 -1.13 -3.29
N ILE A 94 -9.33 -1.87 -2.55
CA ILE A 94 -8.98 -2.40 -1.23
C ILE A 94 -9.60 -3.78 -1.04
N TRP A 95 -8.84 -4.72 -0.49
CA TRP A 95 -9.32 -6.06 -0.20
C TRP A 95 -8.62 -6.66 1.02
N SER A 96 -9.35 -7.52 1.74
CA SER A 96 -8.80 -8.33 2.83
C SER A 96 -7.80 -9.33 2.27
N THR A 97 -6.71 -9.53 3.01
CA THR A 97 -5.66 -10.48 2.68
C THR A 97 -6.00 -11.89 3.17
N GLY A 98 -6.98 -12.01 4.08
CA GLY A 98 -7.29 -13.26 4.76
C GLY A 98 -6.20 -13.63 5.79
N PRO A 99 -6.11 -14.93 6.16
CA PRO A 99 -5.04 -15.42 7.03
C PRO A 99 -3.69 -15.07 6.43
N LEU A 100 -2.97 -14.18 7.09
CA LEU A 100 -1.68 -13.67 6.64
C LEU A 100 -0.59 -14.14 7.61
N ASP A 101 0.39 -14.86 7.08
CA ASP A 101 1.69 -14.97 7.74
C ASP A 101 2.49 -13.70 7.45
N VAL A 102 2.56 -12.83 8.46
CA VAL A 102 3.24 -11.54 8.34
C VAL A 102 4.74 -11.73 8.06
N ALA A 103 5.37 -12.77 8.62
CA ALA A 103 6.80 -13.00 8.42
C ALA A 103 7.10 -13.49 6.98
N GLU A 104 6.23 -14.33 6.42
CA GLU A 104 6.35 -14.73 5.02
C GLU A 104 6.11 -13.55 4.07
N TYR A 105 5.13 -12.69 4.37
CA TYR A 105 4.86 -11.49 3.59
C TYR A 105 6.05 -10.52 3.61
N GLU A 106 6.62 -10.23 4.79
CA GLU A 106 7.77 -9.35 4.95
C GLU A 106 8.94 -9.83 4.07
N ARG A 107 9.28 -11.13 4.14
CA ARG A 107 10.33 -11.74 3.32
C ARG A 107 10.03 -11.63 1.82
N ALA A 108 8.82 -12.01 1.40
CA ALA A 108 8.43 -11.98 -0.01
C ALA A 108 8.41 -10.55 -0.57
N ALA A 109 8.00 -9.56 0.25
CA ALA A 109 8.05 -8.15 -0.12
C ALA A 109 9.50 -7.67 -0.25
N GLU A 110 10.39 -8.00 0.68
CA GLU A 110 11.81 -7.69 0.55
C GLU A 110 12.43 -8.29 -0.72
N GLU A 111 12.14 -9.57 -1.00
CA GLU A 111 12.62 -10.25 -2.21
C GLU A 111 12.09 -9.60 -3.49
N ALA A 112 10.80 -9.25 -3.53
CA ALA A 112 10.20 -8.56 -4.68
C ALA A 112 10.82 -7.16 -4.88
N MET A 113 11.04 -6.41 -3.81
CA MET A 113 11.69 -5.09 -3.88
C MET A 113 13.17 -5.19 -4.26
N ALA A 114 13.88 -6.22 -3.80
CA ALA A 114 15.26 -6.50 -4.18
C ALA A 114 15.36 -6.96 -5.65
N GLY A 115 14.37 -7.71 -6.15
CA GLY A 115 14.24 -8.09 -7.56
C GLY A 115 14.06 -6.87 -8.46
N LEU A 116 13.16 -5.95 -8.10
CA LEU A 116 12.94 -4.70 -8.84
C LEU A 116 14.22 -3.84 -8.93
N CYS A 117 15.02 -3.80 -7.86
CA CYS A 117 16.32 -3.10 -7.87
C CYS A 117 17.33 -3.75 -8.84
N LYS A 118 17.29 -5.08 -9.00
CA LYS A 118 18.17 -5.79 -9.97
C LYS A 118 17.76 -5.53 -11.41
N ASP A 119 16.47 -5.44 -11.69
CA ASP A 119 15.96 -5.17 -13.05
C ASP A 119 16.29 -3.73 -13.50
N ASP A 120 16.25 -2.74 -12.59
CA ASP A 120 16.70 -1.37 -12.87
C ASP A 120 18.22 -1.31 -13.19
N CYS A 121 19.05 -2.15 -12.55
CA CYS A 121 20.49 -2.22 -12.83
C CYS A 121 20.82 -2.91 -14.17
N MET A 122 20.03 -3.91 -14.60
CA MET A 122 20.27 -4.61 -15.87
C MET A 122 20.00 -3.74 -17.10
N PHE A 123 19.14 -2.71 -16.98
CA PHE A 123 18.87 -1.74 -18.04
C PHE A 123 19.94 -0.64 -18.19
N GLN A 124 20.93 -0.55 -17.28
CA GLN A 124 22.01 0.43 -17.36
C GLN A 124 23.33 -0.14 -17.91
N GLY A 125 23.35 -1.40 -18.35
CA GLY A 125 24.55 -2.13 -18.77
C GLY A 125 24.82 -2.22 -20.27
N HIS A 126 24.27 -1.34 -21.12
CA HIS A 126 24.62 -1.29 -22.54
C HIS A 126 24.89 0.15 -22.99
N ASN A 127 26.16 0.54 -22.93
CA ASN A 127 26.77 1.43 -23.92
C ASN A 127 28.28 1.20 -23.97
#